data_AF-G2GPE2-F1
#
_entry.id   AF-G2GPE2-F1
#
_cell.length_a   1.000
_cell.length_b   1.000
_cell.length_c   1.000
_cell.angle_alpha   90.00
_cell.angle_beta   90.00
_cell.angle_gamma   90.00
#
_symmetry.space_group_name_H-M   'P 1'
#
loop_
_entity.id
_entity.type
_entity.pdbx_description
1 polymer ?
#
loop_
_entity_poly.entity_id
_entity_poly.type
_entity_poly.pdbx_seq_one_letter_code
_entity_poly.pdbx_strand_id
1 'polypeptide(L)'
;MFGLTPILARMRDDVELAIEVTPKTLVKQGHTVDDVIGPLNAHGFHAYRLVNDYGAGSYPAALRRPVPPMRWRGPVTEMSDLVFSRLDVETLR
;
A
#
# COMPACT_ATOMS: atom_id res chain seq x y z
N MET A 1 7.42 -18.81 -1.35
CA MET A 1 7.38 -18.35 0.05
C MET A 1 5.97 -17.87 0.31
N PHE A 2 5.21 -18.52 1.19
CA PHE A 2 3.85 -18.08 1.49
C PHE A 2 3.93 -16.94 2.49
N GLY A 3 3.76 -15.70 2.00
CA GLY A 3 3.68 -14.49 2.83
C GLY A 3 2.36 -14.47 3.62
N LEU A 4 1.65 -13.35 3.60
CA LEU A 4 0.36 -13.23 4.31
C LEU A 4 -0.79 -14.00 3.63
N THR A 5 -0.61 -14.47 2.40
CA THR A 5 -1.68 -15.09 1.58
C THR A 5 -2.55 -16.12 2.33
N PRO A 6 -2.00 -17.08 3.10
CA PRO A 6 -2.82 -18.09 3.77
C PRO A 6 -3.78 -17.53 4.84
N ILE A 7 -3.53 -16.32 5.34
CA ILE A 7 -4.32 -15.70 6.40
C ILE A 7 -5.21 -14.56 5.91
N LEU A 8 -5.03 -14.06 4.67
CA LEU A 8 -5.80 -12.90 4.14
C LEU A 8 -7.31 -13.12 4.23
N ALA A 9 -7.80 -14.31 3.89
CA ALA A 9 -9.22 -14.67 3.95
C ALA A 9 -9.78 -14.79 5.38
N ARG A 10 -8.91 -14.86 6.40
CA ARG A 10 -9.29 -15.00 7.82
C ARG A 10 -9.16 -13.71 8.61
N MET A 11 -8.60 -12.67 8.00
CA MET A 11 -8.51 -11.37 8.65
C MET A 11 -9.90 -10.74 8.79
N ARG A 12 -10.06 -9.90 9.80
CA ARG A 12 -11.27 -9.10 9.97
C ARG A 12 -11.55 -8.29 8.71
N ASP A 13 -12.83 -8.03 8.44
CA ASP A 13 -13.26 -7.29 7.25
C ASP A 13 -12.74 -5.84 7.22
N ASP A 14 -12.55 -5.23 8.40
CA ASP A 14 -12.05 -3.87 8.59
C ASP A 14 -10.52 -3.78 8.79
N VAL A 15 -9.78 -4.86 8.52
CA VAL A 15 -8.32 -4.80 8.55
C VAL A 15 -7.79 -3.93 7.41
N GLU A 16 -6.76 -3.15 7.72
CA GLU A 16 -5.95 -2.46 6.74
C GLU A 16 -4.48 -2.89 6.85
N LEU A 17 -3.81 -3.06 5.71
CA LEU A 17 -2.41 -3.45 5.66
C LEU A 17 -1.59 -2.30 5.09
N ALA A 18 -0.64 -1.79 5.87
CA ALA A 18 0.36 -0.84 5.39
C ALA A 18 1.60 -1.60 4.90
N ILE A 19 1.93 -1.47 3.61
CA ILE A 19 3.01 -2.18 2.95
C ILE A 19 3.82 -1.19 2.10
N GLU A 20 5.12 -1.10 2.38
CA GLU A 20 6.06 -0.42 1.48
C GLU A 20 6.35 -1.34 0.29
N VAL A 21 6.15 -0.84 -0.92
CA VAL A 21 6.49 -1.55 -2.16
C VAL A 21 7.63 -0.82 -2.84
N THR A 22 8.77 -1.50 -2.93
CA THR A 22 9.99 -0.97 -3.58
C THR A 22 10.34 -1.82 -4.81
N PRO A 23 9.90 -1.42 -6.03
CA PRO A 23 10.06 -2.24 -7.25
C PRO A 23 11.50 -2.66 -7.53
N LYS A 24 12.46 -1.74 -7.32
CA LYS A 24 13.90 -2.03 -7.51
C LYS A 24 14.41 -3.14 -6.58
N THR A 25 13.87 -3.24 -5.37
CA THR A 25 14.24 -4.28 -4.40
C THR A 25 13.63 -5.62 -4.79
N LEU A 26 12.36 -5.63 -5.21
CA LEU A 26 11.67 -6.83 -5.70
C LEU A 26 12.40 -7.44 -6.89
N VAL A 27 12.78 -6.63 -7.88
CA VAL A 27 13.52 -7.10 -9.07
C VAL A 27 14.84 -7.76 -8.68
N LYS A 28 15.58 -7.20 -7.72
CA LYS A 28 16.83 -7.80 -7.21
C LYS A 28 16.62 -9.17 -6.55
N GLN A 29 15.41 -9.43 -6.05
CA GLN A 29 15.02 -10.69 -5.42
C GLN A 29 14.35 -11.66 -6.43
N GLY A 30 14.27 -11.30 -7.71
CA GLY A 30 13.59 -12.12 -8.73
C GLY A 30 12.07 -12.02 -8.66
N HIS A 31 11.53 -10.97 -8.06
CA HIS A 31 10.10 -10.73 -7.87
C HIS A 31 9.60 -9.52 -8.66
N THR A 32 8.29 -9.51 -8.90
CA THR A 32 7.57 -8.39 -9.50
C THR A 32 6.70 -7.67 -8.46
N VAL A 33 6.23 -6.47 -8.79
CA VAL A 33 5.22 -5.76 -7.98
C VAL A 33 3.92 -6.59 -7.88
N ASP A 34 3.56 -7.30 -8.95
CA ASP A 34 2.34 -8.09 -9.00
C ASP A 34 2.39 -9.29 -8.05
N ASP A 35 3.59 -9.85 -7.79
CA ASP A 35 3.79 -10.92 -6.80
C ASP A 35 3.36 -10.48 -5.38
N VAL A 36 3.34 -9.18 -5.10
CA VAL A 36 2.91 -8.59 -3.82
C VAL A 36 1.46 -8.12 -3.89
N ILE A 37 1.11 -7.33 -4.91
CA ILE A 37 -0.19 -6.65 -5.00
C ILE A 37 -1.29 -7.59 -5.50
N GLY A 38 -0.97 -8.49 -6.43
CA GLY A 38 -1.93 -9.43 -7.02
C GLY A 38 -2.65 -10.29 -5.98
N PRO A 39 -1.96 -10.93 -5.02
CA PRO A 39 -2.60 -11.69 -3.95
C PRO A 39 -3.55 -10.84 -3.08
N LEU A 40 -3.21 -9.58 -2.81
CA LEU A 40 -4.06 -8.67 -2.02
C LEU A 40 -5.32 -8.30 -2.80
N ASN A 41 -5.17 -7.92 -4.07
CA ASN A 41 -6.30 -7.62 -4.96
C ASN A 41 -7.25 -8.82 -5.10
N ALA A 42 -6.70 -10.03 -5.24
CA ALA A 42 -7.49 -11.27 -5.31
C ALA A 42 -8.32 -11.55 -4.03
N HIS A 43 -7.93 -10.96 -2.89
CA HIS A 43 -8.67 -11.04 -1.63
C HIS A 43 -9.54 -9.80 -1.34
N GLY A 44 -9.81 -8.99 -2.37
CA GLY A 44 -10.71 -7.83 -2.29
C GLY A 44 -10.09 -6.58 -1.68
N PHE A 45 -8.77 -6.55 -1.50
CA PHE A 45 -8.10 -5.32 -1.06
C PHE A 45 -7.89 -4.37 -2.24
N HIS A 46 -8.06 -3.08 -1.95
CA HIS A 46 -7.80 -1.97 -2.84
C HIS A 46 -6.60 -1.18 -2.34
N ALA A 47 -5.72 -0.78 -3.27
CA ALA A 47 -4.51 -0.02 -2.93
C ALA A 47 -4.82 1.48 -2.77
N TYR A 48 -4.27 2.08 -1.73
CA TYR A 48 -4.31 3.51 -1.45
C TYR A 48 -2.90 4.01 -1.23
N ARG A 49 -2.49 5.05 -1.94
CA ARG A 49 -1.15 5.63 -1.80
C ARG A 49 -1.12 6.55 -0.59
N LEU A 50 -0.20 6.27 0.32
CA LEU A 50 0.16 7.17 1.41
C LEU A 50 1.32 8.04 0.92
N VAL A 51 1.10 9.36 0.90
CA VAL A 51 2.18 10.31 0.57
C VAL A 51 3.03 10.49 1.81
N ASN A 52 4.24 9.95 1.77
CA ASN A 52 5.18 10.04 2.86
C ASN A 52 6.46 10.72 2.39
N ASP A 53 6.77 11.88 2.97
CA ASP A 53 7.98 12.65 2.70
C ASP A 53 8.77 12.76 4.00
N TYR A 54 9.91 12.09 4.06
CA TYR A 54 10.80 12.05 5.22
C TYR A 54 11.80 13.22 5.27
N GLY A 55 11.74 14.16 4.32
CA GLY A 55 12.53 15.37 4.37
C GLY A 55 12.15 16.23 5.58
N ALA A 56 13.12 16.64 6.41
CA ALA A 56 12.82 17.41 7.62
C ALA A 56 11.98 18.68 7.37
N GLY A 57 12.08 19.28 6.17
CA GLY A 57 11.31 20.46 5.76
C GLY A 57 9.83 20.19 5.45
N SER A 58 9.43 18.94 5.18
CA SER A 58 8.05 18.56 4.89
C SER A 58 7.18 18.47 6.16
N TYR A 59 7.80 18.11 7.28
CA TYR A 59 7.14 17.79 8.55
C TYR A 59 6.18 18.88 9.05
N PRO A 60 6.57 20.18 9.12
CA PRO A 60 5.66 21.23 9.59
C PRO A 60 4.41 21.37 8.74
N ALA A 61 4.49 21.15 7.42
CA ALA A 61 3.35 21.20 6.53
C ALA A 61 2.47 19.95 6.69
N ALA A 62 3.08 18.77 6.76
CA ALA A 62 2.38 17.50 6.97
C ALA A 62 1.60 17.46 8.29
N LEU A 63 2.17 17.97 9.38
CA LEU A 63 1.47 18.07 10.68
C LEU A 63 0.26 19.02 10.64
N ARG A 64 0.33 20.10 9.86
CA ARG A 64 -0.76 21.07 9.73
C ARG A 64 -1.87 20.60 8.80
N ARG A 65 -1.52 19.81 7.78
CA ARG A 65 -2.45 19.31 6.76
C ARG A 65 -2.10 17.86 6.40
N PRO A 66 -2.48 16.90 7.26
CA PRO A 66 -2.33 15.49 6.94
C PRO A 66 -3.11 15.16 5.66
N VAL A 67 -2.47 14.46 4.73
CA VAL A 67 -3.12 13.98 3.51
C VAL A 67 -3.55 12.53 3.75
N PRO A 68 -4.84 12.20 3.58
CA PRO A 68 -5.30 10.82 3.76
C PRO A 68 -4.73 9.90 2.67
N PRO A 69 -4.67 8.58 2.91
CA PRO A 69 -4.42 7.62 1.85
C PRO A 69 -5.44 7.78 0.71
N MET A 70 -4.94 7.94 -0.53
CA MET A 70 -5.76 8.18 -1.71
C MET A 70 -5.79 6.95 -2.61
N ARG A 71 -6.95 6.62 -3.17
CA ARG A 71 -7.11 5.45 -4.02
C ARG A 71 -6.12 5.45 -5.18
N TRP A 72 -5.32 4.40 -5.25
CA TRP A 72 -4.31 4.22 -6.28
C TRP A 72 -4.79 3.20 -7.32
N ARG A 73 -4.73 3.58 -8.59
CA ARG A 73 -5.11 2.74 -9.75
C ARG A 73 -4.00 2.60 -10.79
N GLY A 74 -2.91 3.34 -10.60
CA GLY A 74 -1.77 3.35 -11.51
C GLY A 74 -0.76 2.24 -11.21
N PRO A 75 0.28 2.11 -12.06
CA PRO A 75 1.40 1.22 -11.78
C PRO A 75 2.25 1.74 -10.60
N VAL A 76 2.84 0.85 -9.82
CA VAL A 76 3.83 1.21 -8.78
C VAL A 76 5.22 1.12 -9.39
N THR A 77 5.75 2.26 -9.83
CA THR A 77 7.04 2.35 -10.55
C THR A 77 8.20 2.78 -9.67
N GLU A 78 7.91 3.33 -8.50
CA GLU A 78 8.86 3.83 -7.51
C GLU A 78 8.51 3.32 -6.12
N MET A 79 9.43 3.49 -5.17
CA MET A 79 9.17 3.18 -3.76
C MET A 79 7.91 3.92 -3.29
N SER A 80 6.93 3.18 -2.80
CA SER A 80 5.63 3.72 -2.41
C SER A 80 5.13 3.05 -1.14
N ASP A 81 4.68 3.85 -0.18
CA ASP A 81 3.88 3.37 0.95
C ASP A 81 2.43 3.21 0.49
N LEU A 82 1.90 1.98 0.59
CA LEU A 82 0.54 1.66 0.20
C LEU A 82 -0.24 1.12 1.40
N VAL A 83 -1.46 1.62 1.56
CA VAL A 83 -2.46 1.05 2.45
C VAL A 83 -3.40 0.19 1.60
N PHE A 84 -3.63 -1.04 2.04
CA PHE A 84 -4.57 -1.97 1.41
C PHE A 84 -5.79 -2.12 2.32
N SER A 85 -6.96 -1.75 1.80
CA SER A 85 -8.23 -1.79 2.53
C SER A 85 -9.28 -2.47 1.66
N ARG A 86 -10.24 -3.19 2.26
CA ARG A 86 -11.39 -3.74 1.53
C ARG A 86 -12.46 -2.69 1.20
N LEU A 87 -12.31 -1.48 1.75
CA LEU A 87 -13.14 -0.36 1.34
C LEU A 87 -12.81 0.03 -0.10
N ASP A 88 -13.84 0.30 -0.90
CA ASP A 88 -13.73 0.81 -2.26
C ASP A 88 -14.20 2.27 -2.32
N VAL A 89 -13.37 3.19 -1.82
CA VAL A 89 -13.65 4.63 -1.74
C VAL A 89 -12.46 5.42 -2.31
N GLU A 90 -12.60 6.73 -2.52
CA GLU A 90 -11.48 7.54 -3.05
C GLU A 90 -10.42 7.89 -1.99
N THR A 91 -10.81 7.96 -0.72
CA THR A 91 -9.93 8.34 0.40
C THR A 91 -10.29 7.56 1.65
N LEU A 92 -9.29 7.06 2.37
CA LEU A 92 -9.45 6.47 3.70
C LEU A 92 -9.37 7.56 4.79
N ARG A 93 -9.99 7.33 5.95
CA ARG A 93 -10.07 8.30 7.05
C ARG A 93 -9.50 7.75 8.33
#